data_AF-A0A940VK80-F1
#
_entry.id   AF-A0A940VK80-F1
#
_cell.length_a   1.000
_cell.length_b   1.000
_cell.length_c   1.000
_cell.angle_alpha   90.00
_cell.angle_beta   90.00
_cell.angle_gamma   90.00
#
_symmetry.space_group_name_H-M   'P 1'
#
loop_
_entity.id
_entity.type
_entity.pdbx_description
1 polymer ?
#
loop_
_entity_poly.entity_id
_entity_poly.type
_entity_poly.pdbx_seq_one_letter_code
_entity_poly.pdbx_strand_id
1 'polypeptide(L)' 'MARLTTNEFVKSHALGNDYIVLDASQLGFPLTPEAVRTICDYHFGIGSDGILLVVPGENADFGVRIFN' A
#
# COMPACT_ATOMS: atom_id res chain seq x y z
N MET A 1 2.49 -15.65 8.24
CA MET A 1 2.55 -14.42 7.44
C MET A 1 2.19 -14.82 6.01
N ALA A 2 1.06 -14.33 5.48
CA ALA A 2 0.70 -14.58 4.09
C ALA A 2 1.72 -13.85 3.21
N ARG A 3 2.39 -14.58 2.32
CA ARG A 3 3.35 -14.00 1.39
C ARG A 3 2.53 -13.47 0.22
N LEU A 4 2.57 -12.15 0.01
CA LEU A 4 1.94 -11.55 -1.15
C LEU A 4 2.63 -12.09 -2.42
N THR A 5 1.92 -12.22 -3.53
CA THR A 5 2.46 -12.46 -4.87
C THR A 5 2.47 -11.14 -5.65
N THR A 6 2.93 -11.15 -6.91
CA THR A 6 3.12 -9.91 -7.67
C THR A 6 1.85 -9.06 -7.73
N ASN A 7 1.95 -7.79 -7.35
CA ASN A 7 0.85 -6.81 -7.28
C ASN A 7 -0.31 -7.19 -6.33
N GLU A 8 -0.10 -8.10 -5.39
CA GLU A 8 -1.11 -8.34 -4.35
C GLU A 8 -1.12 -7.23 -3.30
N PHE A 9 -2.27 -7.10 -2.64
CA PHE A 9 -2.48 -6.13 -1.58
C PHE A 9 -3.28 -6.75 -0.43
N VAL A 10 -3.15 -6.15 0.74
CA VAL A 10 -4.07 -6.36 1.87
C VAL A 10 -4.75 -5.04 2.16
N LYS A 11 -6.09 -5.02 2.16
CA LYS A 11 -6.82 -3.88 2.70
C LYS A 11 -7.11 -4.12 4.17
N SER A 12 -6.71 -3.18 5.02
CA SER A 12 -6.94 -3.24 6.47
C SER A 12 -7.28 -1.87 7.00
N HIS A 13 -7.95 -1.83 8.14
CA HIS A 13 -8.29 -0.58 8.81
C HIS A 13 -7.95 -0.64 10.31
N ALA A 14 -7.74 0.51 10.91
CA ALA A 14 -7.59 0.66 12.35
C ALA A 14 -8.14 2.02 12.80
N LEU A 15 -8.99 2.02 13.82
CA LEU A 15 -9.56 3.22 14.44
C LEU A 15 -10.17 4.23 13.44
N GLY A 16 -10.77 3.74 12.36
CA GLY A 16 -11.44 4.55 11.35
C GLY A 16 -10.56 5.04 10.20
N ASN A 17 -9.28 4.66 10.15
CA ASN A 17 -8.39 4.90 9.01
C ASN A 17 -8.12 3.60 8.27
N ASP A 18 -8.31 3.55 6.95
CA ASP A 18 -8.06 2.37 6.12
C ASP A 18 -6.90 2.56 5.13
N TYR A 19 -6.10 1.50 4.98
CA TYR A 19 -4.96 1.47 4.10
C TYR A 19 -4.98 0.25 3.19
N ILE A 20 -4.55 0.46 1.96
CA ILE A 20 -4.09 -0.59 1.07
C ILE A 20 -2.61 -0.84 1.38
N VAL A 21 -2.30 -2.01 1.93
CA VAL A 21 -0.95 -2.44 2.27
C VAL A 21 -0.32 -3.14 1.07
N LEU A 22 0.85 -2.66 0.66
CA LEU A 22 1.63 -3.17 -0.47
C LEU A 22 3.07 -3.48 -0.04
N ASP A 23 3.71 -4.44 -0.71
CA ASP A 23 5.14 -4.73 -0.57
C ASP A 23 5.91 -4.15 -1.77
N ALA A 24 6.86 -3.23 -1.51
CA ALA A 24 7.66 -2.60 -2.55
C ALA A 24 8.47 -3.60 -3.39
N SER A 25 8.85 -4.75 -2.82
CA SER A 25 9.60 -5.79 -3.53
C SER A 25 8.76 -6.59 -4.53
N GLN A 26 7.43 -6.45 -4.48
CA GLN A 26 6.48 -7.22 -5.28
C GLN A 26 5.60 -6.36 -6.19
N LEU A 27 5.85 -5.06 -6.21
CA LEU A 27 5.20 -4.11 -7.10
C LEU A 27 5.87 -4.11 -8.47
N GLY A 28 5.12 -4.49 -9.50
CA GLY A 28 5.55 -4.43 -10.90
C GLY A 28 5.39 -3.05 -11.55
N PHE A 29 4.96 -2.04 -10.79
CA PHE A 29 4.70 -0.69 -11.28
C PHE A 29 5.09 0.36 -10.23
N PRO A 30 5.44 1.60 -10.64
CA PRO A 30 5.74 2.67 -9.70
C PRO A 30 4.46 3.26 -9.09
N LEU A 31 4.49 3.59 -7.80
CA LEU A 31 3.45 4.37 -7.14
C LEU A 31 3.63 5.87 -7.44
N THR A 32 3.24 6.28 -8.65
CA THR A 32 3.14 7.71 -9.00
C THR A 32 1.96 8.37 -8.29
N PRO A 33 1.93 9.71 -8.15
CA PRO A 33 0.78 10.40 -7.57
C PRO A 33 -0.55 10.06 -8.26
N GLU A 34 -0.53 9.90 -9.59
CA GLU A 34 -1.71 9.48 -10.36
C GLU A 34 -2.13 8.06 -10.00
N ALA A 35 -1.19 7.11 -9.93
CA ALA A 35 -1.49 5.73 -9.55
C ALA A 35 -2.05 5.65 -8.13
N VAL A 36 -1.45 6.36 -7.17
CA VAL A 36 -1.95 6.44 -5.79
C VAL A 36 -3.38 6.96 -5.76
N ARG A 37 -3.65 8.10 -6.41
CA ARG A 37 -5.01 8.68 -6.47
C ARG A 37 -6.01 7.71 -7.08
N THR A 38 -5.66 7.05 -8.19
CA THR A 38 -6.54 6.07 -8.84
C THR A 38 -6.80 4.84 -7.98
N ILE A 39 -5.78 4.33 -7.29
CA ILE A 39 -5.91 3.17 -6.40
C ILE A 39 -6.80 3.50 -5.19
N CYS A 40 -6.60 4.67 -4.58
CA CYS A 40 -7.33 5.12 -3.39
C CYS A 40 -8.74 5.65 -3.70
N ASP A 41 -9.09 5.92 -4.95
CA ASP A 41 -10.41 6.38 -5.33
C ASP A 41 -11.50 5.36 -4.92
N TYR A 42 -12.50 5.79 -4.17
CA TYR A 42 -13.56 4.91 -3.65
C TYR A 42 -14.56 4.43 -4.71
N HIS A 43 -14.69 5.13 -5.83
CA HIS A 43 -15.67 4.82 -6.86
C HIS A 43 -15.03 4.03 -8.02
N PHE A 44 -13.78 4.34 -8.34
CA PHE A 44 -13.08 3.83 -9.51
C PHE A 44 -11.80 3.03 -9.17
N GLY A 45 -11.39 3.01 -7.91
CA GLY A 45 -10.26 2.25 -7.38
C GLY A 45 -10.67 1.17 -6.39
N ILE A 46 -9.72 0.78 -5.53
CA ILE A 46 -9.97 -0.13 -4.40
C ILE A 46 -10.63 0.64 -3.23
N GLY A 47 -10.39 1.95 -3.16
CA GLY A 47 -10.85 2.83 -2.09
C GLY A 47 -10.01 2.69 -0.84
N SER A 48 -9.46 3.78 -0.33
CA SER A 48 -8.83 3.85 1.00
C SER A 48 -8.45 5.29 1.32
N ASP A 49 -8.18 5.57 2.59
CA ASP A 49 -7.58 6.83 3.02
C ASP A 49 -6.12 6.98 2.53
N GLY A 50 -5.44 5.87 2.22
CA GLY A 50 -4.13 5.90 1.60
C GLY A 50 -3.51 4.53 1.30
N ILE A 51 -2.23 4.54 0.89
CA ILE A 51 -1.41 3.34 0.71
C ILE A 51 -0.33 3.27 1.78
N LEU A 52 -0.20 2.12 2.41
CA LEU A 52 0.89 1.77 3.32
C LEU A 52 1.87 0.84 2.58
N LEU A 53 3.00 1.38 2.16
CA LEU A 53 4.04 0.63 1.45
C LEU A 53 5.08 0.11 2.43
N VAL A 54 5.22 -1.20 2.50
CA VAL A 54 6.34 -1.87 3.19
C VAL A 54 7.60 -1.70 2.35
N VAL A 55 8.66 -1.19 2.98
CA VAL A 55 9.97 -0.94 2.37
C VAL A 55 11.07 -1.58 3.22
N PRO A 56 12.31 -1.76 2.70
CA PRO A 56 13.43 -2.19 3.53
C PRO A 56 13.62 -1.27 4.75
N GLY A 57 13.80 -1.87 5.92
CA GLY A 57 14.14 -1.14 7.13
C GLY A 57 15.63 -0.77 7.16
N GLU A 58 15.98 0.36 7.77
CA GLU A 58 17.38 0.75 7.98
C GLU A 58 17.98 0.06 9.22
N ASN A 59 17.27 0.09 10.34
CA ASN A 59 17.65 -0.54 11.62
C ASN A 59 16.44 -1.27 12.25
N ALA A 60 15.57 -1.84 11.42
CA ALA A 60 14.34 -2.52 11.82
C ALA A 60 14.03 -3.65 10.82
N ASP A 61 13.13 -4.56 11.19
CA ASP A 61 12.70 -5.67 10.33
C ASP A 61 12.13 -5.17 8.99
N PHE A 62 11.48 -4.00 8.99
CA PHE A 62 10.98 -3.31 7.80
C PHE A 62 10.74 -1.82 8.10
N GLY A 63 10.65 -1.02 7.05
CA GLY A 63 10.19 0.37 7.07
C GLY A 63 8.79 0.51 6.48
N VAL A 64 8.18 1.66 6.72
CA VAL A 64 6.85 2.00 6.18
C VAL A 64 6.90 3.37 5.50
N ARG A 65 6.36 3.46 4.29
CA ARG A 65 6.10 4.71 3.58
C ARG A 65 4.61 4.86 3.34
N ILE A 66 4.04 5.99 3.77
CA ILE A 66 2.62 6.29 3.62
C ILE A 66 2.43 7.24 2.42
N PHE A 67 1.42 6.96 1.60
CA PHE A 67 0.96 7.82 0.52
C PHE A 67 -0.52 8.18 0.75
N ASN A 68 -0.84 9.47 0.64
CA ASN A 68 -2.20 10.02 0.71
C ASN A 68 -2.50 10.79 -0.59
#